data_AF-A0A7M7IGR9-F1
#
_entry.id   AF-A0A7M7IGR9-F1
#
_cell.length_a   1.000
_cell.length_b   1.000
_cell.length_c   1.000
_cell.angle_alpha   90.00
_cell.angle_beta   90.00
_cell.angle_gamma   90.00
#
_symmetry.space_group_name_H-M   'P 1'
#
loop_
_entity.id
_entity.type
_entity.pdbx_description
1 polymer ?
#
loop_
_entity_poly.entity_id
_entity_poly.type
_entity_poly.pdbx_seq_one_letter_code
_entity_poly.pdbx_strand_id
1 'polypeptide(L)'
;MVRVKSAIMPPPWADPSSNPCAAQPRGWQLLFWPPDGKCYKIFQIGAPCPETMELSPAAGGGGTIAECRCPPGTAQSPRDALCHKIYTRASCPKGQFFAPVPETSGRSRWGVCHDPEPCKEKGEVYWPRDNKCYPKFSKGPCSKGELLTVDEDGLTLCSCSKNGELGRYHWTGNGGGCHEHYTKGPCTEPGELFLPGGVCGCHSKLPHYHEPTGMCYQLGDIGPCLQGHHFIVINTIINGEEIRAKCVCKPGHVLYKNGFCYRLYTKGPCENGYMLINSTTCIPVPCTRGRLYFPQEKTCYKIGTRGPCPRGQIVLYDYNVRPSIDGISYNGVCGCINVQKDLEKCFEETNDSCESTPGMVEINKTCYKLYTQGPCTAGEWLVAQRMPKQSLWKNEELESKARCECRPGYKRITDTFKISELESNSLLSLGGCQPPTVSLAKFLNEKAKSINF
;
A
#
# COMPACT_ATOMS: atom_id res chain seq x y z
N MET A 1 25.40 23.68 25.10
CA MET A 1 24.03 23.16 25.35
C MET A 1 23.05 23.96 24.51
N VAL A 2 22.69 23.47 23.32
CA VAL A 2 21.67 24.11 22.48
C VAL A 2 20.31 23.69 23.03
N ARG A 3 19.59 24.63 23.67
CA ARG A 3 18.19 24.43 24.04
C ARG A 3 17.37 24.39 22.75
N VAL A 4 17.05 23.19 22.28
CA VAL A 4 16.04 22.99 21.25
C VAL A 4 14.71 23.42 21.87
N LYS A 5 14.26 24.64 21.54
CA LYS A 5 12.88 25.05 21.79
C LYS A 5 12.02 24.31 20.77
N SER A 6 11.41 23.21 21.20
CA SER A 6 10.32 22.59 20.47
C SER A 6 9.14 23.57 20.48
N ALA A 7 8.91 24.25 19.35
CA ALA A 7 7.69 24.99 19.13
C ALA A 7 6.59 23.98 18.77
N ILE A 8 5.66 23.73 19.70
CA ILE A 8 4.43 23.01 19.39
C ILE A 8 3.60 23.96 18.52
N MET A 9 3.55 23.70 17.22
CA MET A 9 2.68 24.44 16.33
C MET A 9 1.23 24.03 16.62
N PRO A 10 0.37 24.94 17.08
CA PRO A 10 -1.00 24.61 17.40
C PRO A 10 -1.74 24.23 16.12
N PRO A 11 -2.71 23.29 16.20
CA PRO A 11 -3.52 22.95 15.05
C PRO A 11 -4.34 24.16 14.57
N PRO A 12 -4.75 24.21 13.29
CA PRO A 12 -5.40 25.40 12.71
C PRO A 12 -6.70 25.80 13.42
N TRP A 13 -7.42 24.85 14.03
CA TRP A 13 -8.66 25.12 14.78
C TRP A 13 -8.45 25.64 16.20
N ALA A 14 -7.20 25.73 16.65
CA ALA A 14 -6.85 26.36 17.93
C ALA A 14 -6.62 27.88 17.77
N ASP A 15 -6.77 28.42 16.56
CA ASP A 15 -6.74 29.86 16.31
C ASP A 15 -8.12 30.49 16.57
N PRO A 16 -8.26 31.42 17.54
CA PRO A 16 -9.51 32.12 17.84
C PRO A 16 -10.10 32.90 16.66
N SER A 17 -9.29 33.30 15.69
CA SER A 17 -9.77 33.98 14.49
C SER A 17 -10.55 33.05 13.54
N SER A 18 -10.25 31.75 13.59
CA SER A 18 -10.91 30.73 12.79
C SER A 18 -11.98 29.94 13.56
N ASN A 19 -11.84 29.84 14.88
CA ASN A 19 -12.74 29.10 15.76
C ASN A 19 -12.97 29.89 17.05
N PRO A 20 -14.13 30.56 17.21
CA PRO A 20 -14.44 31.40 18.37
C PRO A 20 -14.32 30.66 19.72
N CYS A 21 -14.56 29.35 19.73
CA CYS A 21 -14.46 28.53 20.94
C CYS A 21 -13.02 28.35 21.44
N ALA A 22 -12.01 28.63 20.60
CA ALA A 22 -10.61 28.53 20.98
C ALA A 22 -10.19 29.59 22.03
N ALA A 23 -10.96 30.67 22.19
CA ALA A 23 -10.72 31.70 23.21
C ALA A 23 -11.10 31.25 24.64
N GLN A 24 -11.85 30.15 24.79
CA GLN A 24 -12.28 29.62 26.08
C GLN A 24 -11.14 28.81 26.77
N PRO A 25 -11.17 28.62 28.10
CA PRO A 25 -10.23 27.70 28.75
C PRO A 25 -10.39 26.28 28.18
N ARG A 26 -9.28 25.67 27.74
CA ARG A 26 -9.26 24.40 26.96
C ARG A 26 -9.96 24.48 25.60
N GLY A 27 -10.11 25.68 25.04
CA GLY A 27 -10.79 25.94 23.77
C GLY A 27 -10.22 25.21 22.55
N TRP A 28 -8.96 24.80 22.58
CA TRP A 28 -8.34 23.97 21.53
C TRP A 28 -8.97 22.57 21.38
N GLN A 29 -9.75 22.13 22.37
CA GLN A 29 -10.55 20.89 22.33
C GLN A 29 -12.01 21.12 21.93
N LEU A 30 -12.39 22.36 21.63
CA LEU A 30 -13.75 22.76 21.31
C LEU A 30 -13.84 23.23 19.86
N LEU A 31 -14.95 22.94 19.21
CA LEU A 31 -15.33 23.48 17.90
C LEU A 31 -16.65 24.22 18.02
N PHE A 32 -16.70 25.39 17.38
CA PHE A 32 -17.91 26.16 17.22
C PHE A 32 -18.86 25.47 16.23
N TRP A 33 -20.11 25.24 16.64
CA TRP A 33 -21.16 24.71 15.79
C TRP A 33 -22.09 25.85 15.34
N PRO A 34 -22.05 26.26 14.05
CA PRO A 34 -22.83 27.41 13.58
C PRO A 34 -24.36 27.29 13.74
N PRO A 35 -25.00 26.10 13.55
CA PRO A 35 -26.45 25.98 13.61
C PRO A 35 -27.12 26.38 14.93
N ASP A 36 -26.45 26.20 16.06
CA ASP A 36 -27.01 26.54 17.38
C ASP A 36 -26.14 27.51 18.20
N GLY A 37 -24.99 27.92 17.64
CA GLY A 37 -24.08 28.89 18.24
C GLY A 37 -23.33 28.37 19.47
N LYS A 38 -23.25 27.05 19.68
CA LYS A 38 -22.60 26.45 20.85
C LYS A 38 -21.22 25.88 20.54
N CYS A 39 -20.43 25.68 21.60
CA CYS A 39 -19.12 25.04 21.54
C CYS A 39 -19.22 23.58 21.97
N TYR A 40 -18.74 22.68 21.12
CA TYR A 40 -18.78 21.23 21.35
C TYR A 40 -17.39 20.65 21.35
N LYS A 41 -17.21 19.55 22.08
CA LYS A 41 -15.92 18.86 22.13
C LYS A 41 -15.62 18.18 20.80
N ILE A 42 -14.40 18.34 20.29
CA ILE A 42 -13.93 17.62 19.11
C ILE A 42 -13.88 16.12 19.36
N PHE A 43 -14.13 15.33 18.32
CA PHE A 43 -14.18 13.86 18.33
C PHE A 43 -15.19 13.28 19.33
N GLN A 44 -16.14 14.08 19.78
CA GLN A 44 -17.29 13.58 20.51
C GLN A 44 -18.27 12.96 19.52
N ILE A 45 -18.70 11.74 19.83
CA ILE A 45 -19.74 11.04 19.09
C ILE A 45 -21.11 11.49 19.59
N GLY A 46 -22.05 11.68 18.67
CA GLY A 46 -23.40 12.18 18.97
C GLY A 46 -23.49 13.70 18.94
N ALA A 47 -24.49 14.25 19.64
CA ALA A 47 -24.89 15.66 19.50
C ALA A 47 -23.68 16.63 19.57
N PRO A 48 -23.49 17.51 18.56
CA PRO A 48 -24.46 17.97 17.56
C PRO A 48 -24.53 17.10 16.28
N CYS A 49 -23.69 16.08 16.17
CA CYS A 49 -23.70 15.12 15.08
C CYS A 49 -24.68 13.95 15.34
N PRO A 50 -25.03 13.17 14.31
CA PRO A 50 -25.76 11.91 14.49
C PRO A 50 -25.06 10.95 15.48
N GLU A 51 -25.81 10.02 16.09
CA GLU A 51 -25.35 9.15 17.18
C GLU A 51 -24.13 8.28 16.86
N THR A 52 -23.83 8.04 15.58
CA THR A 52 -22.66 7.25 15.14
C THR A 52 -21.53 8.10 14.54
N MET A 53 -21.71 9.42 14.44
CA MET A 53 -20.77 10.35 13.83
C MET A 53 -20.08 11.20 14.91
N GLU A 54 -18.84 11.58 14.62
CA GLU A 54 -18.05 12.46 15.48
C GLU A 54 -17.87 13.84 14.87
N LEU A 55 -17.82 14.86 15.74
CA LEU A 55 -17.53 16.22 15.33
C LEU A 55 -16.03 16.39 15.06
N SER A 56 -15.66 16.73 13.83
CA SER A 56 -14.28 16.86 13.38
C SER A 56 -13.99 18.24 12.79
N PRO A 57 -12.76 18.77 12.95
CA PRO A 57 -12.33 19.98 12.26
C PRO A 57 -12.10 19.69 10.77
N ALA A 58 -12.67 20.51 9.90
CA ALA A 58 -12.49 20.46 8.46
C ALA A 58 -12.03 21.81 7.91
N ALA A 59 -11.23 21.80 6.86
CA ALA A 59 -10.81 23.01 6.17
C ALA A 59 -11.94 23.49 5.25
N GLY A 60 -12.44 24.72 5.46
CA GLY A 60 -13.48 25.28 4.63
C GLY A 60 -13.54 26.80 4.72
N GLY A 61 -13.73 27.48 3.59
CA GLY A 61 -14.01 28.93 3.55
C GLY A 61 -12.93 29.83 4.17
N GLY A 62 -11.65 29.44 4.14
CA GLY A 62 -10.55 30.23 4.70
C GLY A 62 -10.34 30.08 6.22
N GLY A 63 -11.03 29.14 6.88
CA GLY A 63 -10.87 28.83 8.30
C GLY A 63 -11.13 27.35 8.64
N THR A 64 -11.30 27.05 9.93
CA THR A 64 -11.72 25.73 10.40
C THR A 64 -13.23 25.70 10.60
N ILE A 65 -13.90 24.80 9.90
CA ILE A 65 -15.34 24.54 10.05
C ILE A 65 -15.52 23.22 10.80
N ALA A 66 -16.52 23.16 11.67
CA ALA A 66 -16.91 21.92 12.32
C ALA A 66 -17.76 21.06 11.36
N GLU A 67 -17.38 19.80 11.14
CA GLU A 67 -18.05 18.87 10.24
C GLU A 67 -18.26 17.51 10.94
N CYS A 68 -19.41 16.88 10.69
CA CYS A 68 -19.67 15.53 11.18
C CYS A 68 -19.04 14.48 10.26
N ARG A 69 -18.20 13.60 10.82
CA ARG A 69 -17.52 12.54 10.06
C ARG A 69 -17.66 11.20 10.77
N CYS A 70 -17.50 10.11 10.04
CA CYS A 70 -17.41 8.79 10.65
C CYS A 70 -16.07 8.63 11.41
N PRO A 71 -16.10 8.10 12.65
CA PRO A 71 -14.89 7.82 13.41
C PRO A 71 -13.87 6.96 12.66
N PRO A 72 -12.56 7.06 12.96
CA PRO A 72 -11.54 6.20 12.37
C PRO A 72 -11.87 4.71 12.53
N GLY A 73 -11.72 3.94 11.44
CA GLY A 73 -12.10 2.52 11.41
C GLY A 73 -13.61 2.27 11.19
N THR A 74 -14.38 3.31 10.87
CA THR A 74 -15.78 3.18 10.46
C THR A 74 -16.03 3.86 9.12
N ALA A 75 -17.09 3.46 8.43
CA ALA A 75 -17.57 4.08 7.21
C ALA A 75 -19.10 4.17 7.22
N GLN A 76 -19.64 5.15 6.51
CA GLN A 76 -21.06 5.39 6.42
C GLN A 76 -21.72 4.39 5.47
N SER A 77 -22.79 3.75 5.93
CA SER A 77 -23.59 2.85 5.12
C SER A 77 -24.65 3.63 4.33
N PRO A 78 -24.83 3.35 3.02
CA PRO A 78 -25.88 3.97 2.22
C PRO A 78 -27.30 3.50 2.59
N ARG A 79 -27.44 2.46 3.42
CA ARG A 79 -28.73 1.86 3.78
C ARG A 79 -29.43 2.60 4.92
N ASP A 80 -28.67 3.04 5.92
CA ASP A 80 -29.17 3.63 7.16
C ASP A 80 -28.52 4.98 7.49
N ALA A 81 -27.57 5.44 6.66
CA ALA A 81 -26.76 6.64 6.86
C ALA A 81 -25.96 6.65 8.18
N LEU A 82 -25.81 5.50 8.85
CA LEU A 82 -25.04 5.34 10.08
C LEU A 82 -23.61 4.89 9.76
N CYS A 83 -22.69 5.20 10.69
CA CYS A 83 -21.30 4.77 10.59
C CYS A 83 -21.13 3.40 11.23
N HIS A 84 -20.65 2.44 10.45
CA HIS A 84 -20.41 1.06 10.88
C HIS A 84 -18.93 0.71 10.82
N LYS A 85 -18.50 -0.21 11.69
CA LYS A 85 -17.11 -0.72 11.69
C LYS A 85 -16.80 -1.44 10.38
N ILE A 86 -15.71 -1.05 9.73
CA ILE A 86 -15.24 -1.71 8.52
C ILE A 86 -14.67 -3.10 8.85
N TYR A 87 -14.70 -4.01 7.88
CA TYR A 87 -14.30 -5.41 7.97
C TYR A 87 -15.08 -6.23 9.01
N THR A 88 -16.30 -5.78 9.34
CA THR A 88 -17.25 -6.52 10.18
C THR A 88 -18.54 -6.74 9.39
N ARG A 89 -19.44 -7.60 9.89
CA ARG A 89 -20.74 -7.78 9.26
C ARG A 89 -21.55 -6.49 9.21
N ALA A 90 -21.58 -5.71 10.30
CA ALA A 90 -22.41 -4.52 10.41
C ALA A 90 -23.87 -4.79 9.94
N SER A 91 -24.43 -3.92 9.09
CA SER A 91 -25.75 -4.09 8.47
C SER A 91 -25.75 -5.01 7.22
N CYS A 92 -24.66 -5.76 6.96
CA CYS A 92 -24.57 -6.66 5.82
C CYS A 92 -25.24 -8.03 6.07
N PRO A 93 -25.66 -8.72 4.99
CA PRO A 93 -26.09 -10.11 5.05
C PRO A 93 -25.04 -11.03 5.70
N LYS A 94 -25.49 -12.17 6.25
CA LYS A 94 -24.58 -13.18 6.80
C LYS A 94 -23.59 -13.64 5.72
N GLY A 95 -22.32 -13.81 6.10
CA GLY A 95 -21.23 -14.14 5.18
C GLY A 95 -20.60 -12.94 4.47
N GLN A 96 -21.19 -11.75 4.52
CA GLN A 96 -20.64 -10.53 3.91
C GLN A 96 -20.03 -9.60 4.94
N PHE A 97 -18.98 -8.87 4.55
CA PHE A 97 -18.34 -7.86 5.38
C PHE A 97 -18.49 -6.47 4.77
N PHE A 98 -18.52 -5.45 5.63
CA PHE A 98 -18.63 -4.05 5.24
C PHE A 98 -17.24 -3.46 4.96
N ALA A 99 -16.96 -3.06 3.73
CA ALA A 99 -15.66 -2.50 3.33
C ALA A 99 -15.79 -1.03 2.91
N PRO A 100 -14.76 -0.19 3.13
CA PRO A 100 -14.77 1.18 2.67
C PRO A 100 -14.60 1.27 1.15
N VAL A 101 -15.32 2.19 0.51
CA VAL A 101 -15.14 2.52 -0.90
C VAL A 101 -13.97 3.52 -1.03
N PRO A 102 -13.03 3.34 -1.98
CA PRO A 102 -11.98 4.31 -2.23
C PRO A 102 -12.57 5.70 -2.51
N GLU A 103 -12.10 6.72 -1.79
CA GLU A 103 -12.62 8.09 -1.87
C GLU A 103 -12.50 8.67 -3.28
N THR A 104 -13.63 8.91 -3.96
CA THR A 104 -13.67 9.57 -5.27
C THR A 104 -13.84 11.09 -5.17
N SER A 105 -14.36 11.62 -4.05
CA SER A 105 -14.47 13.06 -3.78
C SER A 105 -14.79 13.27 -2.30
N GLY A 106 -13.87 13.92 -1.58
CA GLY A 106 -13.90 14.04 -0.12
C GLY A 106 -15.17 14.70 0.44
N ARG A 107 -15.72 14.08 1.48
CA ARG A 107 -16.55 14.63 2.58
C ARG A 107 -17.06 13.51 3.50
N SER A 108 -17.30 12.31 2.97
CA SER A 108 -17.75 11.17 3.76
C SER A 108 -17.10 9.86 3.31
N ARG A 109 -16.60 9.08 4.28
CA ARG A 109 -16.06 7.74 4.05
C ARG A 109 -17.24 6.78 3.87
N TRP A 110 -17.51 6.37 2.64
CA TRP A 110 -18.59 5.43 2.35
C TRP A 110 -18.12 3.99 2.46
N GLY A 111 -19.04 3.07 2.77
CA GLY A 111 -18.77 1.64 2.72
C GLY A 111 -19.89 0.84 2.07
N VAL A 112 -19.54 -0.34 1.56
CA VAL A 112 -20.42 -1.27 0.85
C VAL A 112 -20.17 -2.70 1.35
N CYS A 113 -21.17 -3.57 1.25
CA CYS A 113 -21.03 -4.98 1.59
C CYS A 113 -20.32 -5.75 0.48
N HIS A 114 -19.35 -6.58 0.86
CA HIS A 114 -18.57 -7.43 -0.03
C HIS A 114 -18.59 -8.88 0.44
N ASP A 115 -18.60 -9.79 -0.53
CA ASP A 115 -18.40 -11.22 -0.29
C ASP A 115 -16.90 -11.54 -0.16
N PRO A 116 -16.48 -12.41 0.77
CA PRO A 116 -15.10 -12.83 0.91
C PRO A 116 -14.66 -13.71 -0.28
N GLU A 117 -13.45 -13.47 -0.78
CA GLU A 117 -12.88 -14.29 -1.85
C GLU A 117 -12.55 -15.70 -1.35
N PRO A 118 -12.84 -16.75 -2.14
CA PRO A 118 -12.54 -18.13 -1.74
C PRO A 118 -11.03 -18.38 -1.71
N CYS A 119 -10.56 -19.01 -0.65
CA CYS A 119 -9.15 -19.41 -0.49
C CYS A 119 -8.81 -20.65 -1.32
N LYS A 120 -7.55 -20.75 -1.77
CA LYS A 120 -7.07 -21.85 -2.63
C LYS A 120 -6.89 -23.14 -1.86
N GLU A 121 -6.41 -23.07 -0.62
CA GLU A 121 -6.13 -24.24 0.20
C GLU A 121 -7.30 -24.57 1.15
N LYS A 122 -7.53 -25.86 1.38
CA LYS A 122 -8.56 -26.33 2.31
C LYS A 122 -8.11 -26.06 3.74
N GLY A 123 -8.92 -25.32 4.51
CA GLY A 123 -8.63 -24.97 5.91
C GLY A 123 -8.06 -23.57 6.11
N GLU A 124 -7.89 -22.80 5.03
CA GLU A 124 -7.63 -21.37 5.10
C GLU A 124 -8.92 -20.55 5.18
N VAL A 125 -8.81 -19.36 5.78
CA VAL A 125 -9.90 -18.40 5.92
C VAL A 125 -9.44 -17.02 5.45
N TYR A 126 -10.34 -16.28 4.81
CA TYR A 126 -10.06 -15.00 4.16
C TYR A 126 -10.07 -13.86 5.18
N TRP A 127 -9.01 -13.04 5.22
CA TRP A 127 -8.89 -11.87 6.07
C TRP A 127 -9.16 -10.57 5.28
N PRO A 128 -10.27 -9.85 5.58
CA PRO A 128 -10.68 -8.70 4.79
C PRO A 128 -9.78 -7.47 4.84
N ARG A 129 -8.93 -7.32 5.87
CA ARG A 129 -8.14 -6.09 6.06
C ARG A 129 -6.99 -5.95 5.06
N ASP A 130 -6.41 -7.07 4.64
CA ASP A 130 -5.28 -7.09 3.70
C ASP A 130 -5.50 -7.99 2.48
N ASN A 131 -6.73 -8.50 2.31
CA ASN A 131 -7.18 -9.34 1.21
C ASN A 131 -6.31 -10.60 1.04
N LYS A 132 -6.01 -11.29 2.15
CA LYS A 132 -5.21 -12.52 2.15
C LYS A 132 -5.89 -13.67 2.87
N CYS A 133 -5.54 -14.88 2.47
CA CYS A 133 -5.93 -16.10 3.15
C CYS A 133 -4.88 -16.51 4.18
N TYR A 134 -5.36 -17.02 5.31
CA TYR A 134 -4.53 -17.50 6.41
C TYR A 134 -5.09 -18.82 6.93
N PRO A 135 -4.24 -19.74 7.44
CA PRO A 135 -4.73 -20.98 8.05
C PRO A 135 -5.63 -20.72 9.26
N LYS A 136 -6.75 -21.43 9.37
CA LYS A 136 -7.62 -21.39 10.57
C LYS A 136 -6.82 -21.81 11.81
N PHE A 137 -7.03 -21.12 12.93
CA PHE A 137 -6.31 -21.29 14.20
C PHE A 137 -4.82 -20.97 14.16
N SER A 138 -4.34 -20.31 13.12
CA SER A 138 -3.00 -19.70 13.13
C SER A 138 -3.04 -18.34 13.82
N LYS A 139 -1.84 -17.84 14.18
CA LYS A 139 -1.71 -16.46 14.64
C LYS A 139 -2.12 -15.45 13.56
N GLY A 140 -1.77 -15.72 12.29
CA GLY A 140 -2.08 -14.83 11.16
C GLY A 140 -1.83 -13.33 11.45
N PRO A 141 -2.79 -12.44 11.15
CA PRO A 141 -2.72 -11.01 11.43
C PRO A 141 -3.11 -10.65 12.88
N CYS A 142 -3.44 -11.62 13.73
CA CYS A 142 -3.94 -11.39 15.08
C CYS A 142 -2.86 -10.91 16.05
N SER A 143 -3.34 -10.28 17.13
CA SER A 143 -2.50 -9.84 18.23
C SER A 143 -2.01 -11.04 19.05
N LYS A 144 -1.08 -10.83 19.98
CA LYS A 144 -0.55 -11.94 20.81
C LYS A 144 -1.67 -12.46 21.72
N GLY A 145 -1.84 -13.78 21.76
CA GLY A 145 -2.83 -14.44 22.61
C GLY A 145 -4.21 -14.62 21.97
N GLU A 146 -4.35 -14.28 20.68
CA GLU A 146 -5.55 -14.52 19.88
C GLU A 146 -5.19 -15.33 18.64
N LEU A 147 -6.11 -16.17 18.21
CA LEU A 147 -5.96 -16.94 16.98
C LEU A 147 -7.09 -16.61 16.02
N LEU A 148 -6.81 -16.83 14.74
CA LEU A 148 -7.75 -16.59 13.68
C LEU A 148 -8.84 -17.66 13.67
N THR A 149 -10.09 -17.24 13.85
CA THR A 149 -11.27 -18.11 13.81
C THR A 149 -12.36 -17.50 12.94
N VAL A 150 -13.45 -18.24 12.75
CA VAL A 150 -14.64 -17.77 12.06
C VAL A 150 -15.74 -17.60 13.10
N ASP A 151 -16.44 -16.47 13.03
CA ASP A 151 -17.60 -16.16 13.87
C ASP A 151 -18.88 -16.84 13.36
N GLU A 152 -19.97 -16.77 14.12
CA GLU A 152 -21.29 -17.30 13.75
C GLU A 152 -21.81 -16.75 12.41
N ASP A 153 -21.37 -15.55 12.05
CA ASP A 153 -21.72 -14.88 10.80
C ASP A 153 -20.87 -15.32 9.60
N GLY A 154 -19.95 -16.27 9.78
CA GLY A 154 -19.09 -16.77 8.70
C GLY A 154 -17.92 -15.85 8.36
N LEU A 155 -17.68 -14.81 9.17
CA LEU A 155 -16.57 -13.86 8.99
C LEU A 155 -15.39 -14.19 9.90
N THR A 156 -14.19 -13.87 9.44
CA THR A 156 -12.98 -14.10 10.22
C THR A 156 -12.80 -13.06 11.33
N LEU A 157 -12.43 -13.53 12.50
CA LEU A 157 -12.22 -12.76 13.72
C LEU A 157 -10.97 -13.28 14.43
N CYS A 158 -10.25 -12.38 15.10
CA CYS A 158 -9.24 -12.76 16.09
C CYS A 158 -9.94 -12.94 17.44
N SER A 159 -9.87 -14.13 18.01
CA SER A 159 -10.49 -14.42 19.29
C SER A 159 -9.69 -15.45 20.08
N CYS A 160 -9.94 -15.50 21.38
CA CYS A 160 -9.48 -16.56 22.25
C CYS A 160 -10.58 -16.93 23.24
N SER A 161 -10.86 -18.22 23.34
CA SER A 161 -11.85 -18.75 24.27
C SER A 161 -11.30 -19.99 24.96
N LYS A 162 -11.65 -20.15 26.25
CA LYS A 162 -11.37 -21.37 27.03
C LYS A 162 -12.24 -22.55 26.60
N ASN A 163 -13.37 -22.27 25.95
CA ASN A 163 -14.37 -23.25 25.56
C ASN A 163 -14.45 -23.34 24.03
N GLY A 164 -15.03 -24.44 23.53
CA GLY A 164 -15.18 -24.68 22.09
C GLY A 164 -13.88 -25.10 21.40
N GLU A 165 -13.78 -24.83 20.09
CA GLU A 165 -12.63 -25.26 19.27
C GLU A 165 -11.30 -24.64 19.75
N LEU A 166 -11.34 -23.37 20.18
CA LEU A 166 -10.18 -22.63 20.66
C LEU A 166 -9.68 -23.06 22.04
N GLY A 167 -10.49 -23.78 22.83
CA GLY A 167 -10.09 -24.26 24.16
C GLY A 167 -8.86 -25.17 24.12
N ARG A 168 -8.65 -25.90 23.01
CA ARG A 168 -7.47 -26.74 22.79
C ARG A 168 -6.18 -25.96 22.59
N TYR A 169 -6.30 -24.68 22.23
CA TYR A 169 -5.20 -23.76 21.97
C TYR A 169 -4.98 -22.79 23.14
N HIS A 170 -5.85 -22.83 24.15
CA HIS A 170 -5.81 -21.92 25.28
C HIS A 170 -4.72 -22.35 26.29
N TRP A 171 -3.91 -21.39 26.70
CA TRP A 171 -2.89 -21.54 27.75
C TRP A 171 -3.46 -21.14 29.12
N THR A 172 -3.38 -22.04 30.09
CA THR A 172 -3.91 -21.81 31.45
C THR A 172 -2.92 -21.15 32.41
N GLY A 173 -1.65 -20.98 32.00
CA GLY A 173 -0.62 -20.36 32.84
C GLY A 173 -0.72 -18.83 32.91
N ASN A 174 0.28 -18.22 33.54
CA ASN A 174 0.31 -16.77 33.75
C ASN A 174 0.43 -16.02 32.40
N GLY A 175 -0.46 -15.05 32.16
CA GLY A 175 -0.60 -14.33 30.90
C GLY A 175 -1.81 -14.75 30.05
N GLY A 176 -2.28 -16.00 30.19
CA GLY A 176 -3.43 -16.51 29.43
C GLY A 176 -3.29 -16.38 27.90
N GLY A 177 -4.37 -16.70 27.18
CA GLY A 177 -4.45 -16.52 25.72
C GLY A 177 -4.33 -17.81 24.93
N CYS A 178 -4.50 -17.68 23.61
CA CYS A 178 -4.53 -18.78 22.68
C CYS A 178 -3.29 -18.74 21.78
N HIS A 179 -2.67 -19.92 21.59
CA HIS A 179 -1.42 -20.06 20.88
C HIS A 179 -1.48 -21.20 19.88
N GLU A 180 -0.81 -21.03 18.75
CA GLU A 180 -0.75 -22.05 17.71
C GLU A 180 0.07 -23.26 18.18
N HIS A 181 -0.42 -24.47 17.90
CA HIS A 181 0.29 -25.70 18.30
C HIS A 181 1.61 -25.85 17.57
N TYR A 182 2.56 -26.52 18.22
CA TYR A 182 3.90 -26.79 17.73
C TYR A 182 4.73 -25.53 17.43
N THR A 183 4.35 -24.40 18.03
CA THR A 183 5.12 -23.15 18.02
C THR A 183 5.69 -22.87 19.41
N LYS A 184 6.59 -21.89 19.54
CA LYS A 184 7.10 -21.48 20.85
C LYS A 184 5.98 -21.00 21.80
N GLY A 185 4.93 -20.38 21.26
CA GLY A 185 3.74 -19.99 22.02
C GLY A 185 4.06 -19.22 23.33
N PRO A 186 3.49 -19.64 24.48
CA PRO A 186 3.73 -19.04 25.79
C PRO A 186 4.92 -19.67 26.54
N CYS A 187 5.62 -20.64 25.95
CA CYS A 187 6.62 -21.45 26.64
C CYS A 187 7.88 -20.62 26.97
N THR A 188 8.29 -20.66 28.23
CA THR A 188 9.47 -19.94 28.74
C THR A 188 10.74 -20.75 28.63
N GLU A 189 10.63 -22.07 28.82
CA GLU A 189 11.77 -22.97 28.78
C GLU A 189 12.30 -23.13 27.35
N PRO A 190 13.64 -23.13 27.17
CA PRO A 190 14.24 -23.32 25.86
C PRO A 190 13.96 -24.75 25.35
N GLY A 191 13.55 -24.86 24.10
CA GLY A 191 13.32 -26.15 23.45
C GLY A 191 11.97 -26.80 23.73
N GLU A 192 11.06 -26.11 24.42
CA GLU A 192 9.67 -26.52 24.53
C GLU A 192 8.81 -25.87 23.43
N LEU A 193 7.80 -26.61 22.99
CA LEU A 193 6.76 -26.12 22.10
C LEU A 193 5.40 -26.21 22.79
N PHE A 194 4.47 -25.39 22.34
CA PHE A 194 3.10 -25.44 22.79
C PHE A 194 2.38 -26.61 22.14
N LEU A 195 2.08 -27.65 22.93
CA LEU A 195 1.50 -28.89 22.45
C LEU A 195 -0.04 -28.88 22.55
N PRO A 196 -0.73 -29.75 21.78
CA PRO A 196 -2.14 -30.00 22.00
C PRO A 196 -2.42 -30.40 23.46
N GLY A 197 -3.45 -29.80 24.06
CA GLY A 197 -3.76 -29.98 25.48
C GLY A 197 -3.39 -28.78 26.35
N GLY A 198 -2.87 -27.70 25.76
CA GLY A 198 -2.63 -26.45 26.48
C GLY A 198 -1.40 -26.50 27.37
N VAL A 199 -0.43 -27.36 27.04
CA VAL A 199 0.79 -27.58 27.82
C VAL A 199 2.03 -27.27 26.99
N CYS A 200 3.06 -26.76 27.65
CA CYS A 200 4.40 -26.65 27.08
C CYS A 200 5.14 -27.96 27.30
N GLY A 201 5.86 -28.43 26.28
CA GLY A 201 6.66 -29.62 26.43
C GLY A 201 7.42 -30.00 25.17
N CYS A 202 8.23 -31.04 25.32
CA CYS A 202 9.00 -31.63 24.24
C CYS A 202 9.14 -33.14 24.49
N HIS A 203 8.92 -33.94 23.45
CA HIS A 203 8.99 -35.40 23.52
C HIS A 203 9.79 -35.96 22.34
N SER A 204 10.57 -37.01 22.58
CA SER A 204 11.44 -37.62 21.56
C SER A 204 10.69 -38.20 20.35
N LYS A 205 9.40 -38.51 20.52
CA LYS A 205 8.53 -39.03 19.45
C LYS A 205 7.97 -37.94 18.53
N LEU A 206 8.17 -36.66 18.85
CA LEU A 206 7.68 -35.57 18.02
C LEU A 206 8.60 -35.37 16.82
N PRO A 207 8.07 -35.11 15.61
CA PRO A 207 8.88 -34.74 14.45
C PRO A 207 9.75 -33.50 14.68
N HIS A 208 9.34 -32.65 15.62
CA HIS A 208 10.03 -31.43 16.05
C HIS A 208 11.29 -31.66 16.88
N TYR A 209 11.47 -32.87 17.41
CA TYR A 209 12.55 -33.20 18.33
C TYR A 209 13.89 -33.30 17.58
N HIS A 210 14.91 -32.70 18.17
CA HIS A 210 16.28 -32.78 17.68
C HIS A 210 17.15 -33.52 18.71
N GLU A 211 17.52 -34.77 18.38
CA GLU A 211 18.25 -35.67 19.28
C GLU A 211 19.55 -35.05 19.85
N PRO A 212 20.42 -34.38 19.06
CA PRO A 212 21.67 -33.86 19.59
C PRO A 212 21.52 -32.78 20.67
N THR A 213 20.43 -31.99 20.62
CA THR A 213 20.20 -30.90 21.58
C THR A 213 19.19 -31.26 22.65
N GLY A 214 18.46 -32.36 22.50
CA GLY A 214 17.39 -32.74 23.42
C GLY A 214 16.20 -31.77 23.43
N MET A 215 16.07 -30.92 22.41
CA MET A 215 15.10 -29.83 22.34
C MET A 215 14.18 -29.97 21.13
N CYS A 216 12.99 -29.38 21.20
CA CYS A 216 12.02 -29.32 20.11
C CYS A 216 12.04 -27.94 19.45
N TYR A 217 11.94 -27.93 18.12
CA TYR A 217 11.95 -26.71 17.33
C TYR A 217 10.75 -26.62 16.39
N GLN A 218 10.26 -25.40 16.20
CA GLN A 218 9.20 -25.13 15.24
C GLN A 218 9.66 -25.45 13.81
N LEU A 219 8.81 -26.12 13.04
CA LEU A 219 9.13 -26.49 11.66
C LEU A 219 9.05 -25.27 10.74
N GLY A 220 9.93 -25.24 9.73
CA GLY A 220 10.06 -24.14 8.78
C GLY A 220 10.96 -23.00 9.25
N ASP A 221 11.27 -22.94 10.55
CA ASP A 221 12.23 -21.99 11.11
C ASP A 221 13.67 -22.50 11.01
N ILE A 222 14.63 -21.66 11.41
CA ILE A 222 16.05 -22.07 11.47
C ILE A 222 16.29 -23.17 12.51
N GLY A 223 15.55 -23.16 13.64
CA GLY A 223 15.65 -24.18 14.67
C GLY A 223 17.09 -24.38 15.19
N PRO A 224 17.58 -25.63 15.29
CA PRO A 224 18.95 -25.96 15.69
C PRO A 224 19.95 -25.79 14.54
N CYS A 225 19.48 -25.43 13.34
CA CYS A 225 20.27 -25.50 12.13
C CYS A 225 21.19 -24.29 11.95
N LEU A 226 22.23 -24.48 11.14
CA LEU A 226 23.16 -23.42 10.74
C LEU A 226 22.50 -22.41 9.80
N GLN A 227 23.14 -21.25 9.61
CA GLN A 227 22.65 -20.20 8.72
C GLN A 227 22.30 -20.73 7.32
N GLY A 228 21.18 -20.24 6.80
CA GLY A 228 20.64 -20.60 5.48
C GLY A 228 19.92 -21.95 5.42
N HIS A 229 19.91 -22.71 6.52
CA HIS A 229 19.07 -23.90 6.65
C HIS A 229 17.71 -23.55 7.25
N HIS A 230 16.76 -24.46 7.07
CA HIS A 230 15.52 -24.55 7.83
C HIS A 230 15.34 -25.98 8.38
N PHE A 231 14.56 -26.10 9.43
CA PHE A 231 14.26 -27.36 10.08
C PHE A 231 12.91 -27.88 9.59
N ILE A 232 12.91 -28.92 8.74
CA ILE A 232 11.70 -29.45 8.11
C ILE A 232 11.65 -30.96 8.16
N VAL A 233 10.44 -31.51 8.10
CA VAL A 233 10.23 -32.95 7.89
C VAL A 233 10.41 -33.27 6.42
N ILE A 234 11.27 -34.23 6.11
CA ILE A 234 11.44 -34.74 4.74
C ILE A 234 10.64 -36.04 4.65
N ASN A 235 9.66 -36.11 3.74
CA ASN A 235 8.80 -37.30 3.53
C ASN A 235 9.53 -38.51 2.92
N THR A 236 10.84 -38.61 3.10
CA THR A 236 11.60 -39.79 2.70
C THR A 236 11.56 -40.78 3.86
N ILE A 237 10.55 -41.67 3.88
CA ILE A 237 10.65 -43.13 4.13
C ILE A 237 9.24 -43.76 4.13
N ILE A 238 9.10 -44.78 3.28
CA ILE A 238 7.93 -45.67 3.07
C ILE A 238 7.97 -46.89 4.02
N ASN A 239 8.97 -47.03 4.89
CA ASN A 239 9.20 -48.23 5.70
C ASN A 239 9.43 -47.89 7.18
N GLY A 240 8.36 -47.73 7.96
CA GLY A 240 8.35 -47.93 9.42
C GLY A 240 9.25 -47.07 10.31
N GLU A 241 10.07 -46.15 9.78
CA GLU A 241 10.87 -45.23 10.58
C GLU A 241 10.05 -44.03 11.07
N GLU A 242 10.37 -43.55 12.28
CA GLU A 242 9.78 -42.37 12.89
C GLU A 242 10.03 -41.13 12.00
N ILE A 243 8.96 -40.38 11.71
CA ILE A 243 9.02 -39.15 10.91
C ILE A 243 9.72 -38.07 11.74
N ARG A 244 10.96 -37.72 11.38
CA ARG A 244 11.77 -36.72 12.10
C ARG A 244 12.22 -35.59 11.19
N ALA A 245 12.27 -34.38 11.73
CA ALA A 245 12.76 -33.22 11.02
C ALA A 245 14.29 -33.21 10.92
N LYS A 246 14.78 -32.66 9.81
CA LYS A 246 16.20 -32.53 9.49
C LYS A 246 16.49 -31.11 9.01
N CYS A 247 17.74 -30.69 9.20
CA CYS A 247 18.22 -29.43 8.67
C CYS A 247 18.45 -29.55 7.16
N VAL A 248 17.73 -28.74 6.38
CA VAL A 248 17.85 -28.68 4.92
C VAL A 248 18.09 -27.25 4.50
N CYS A 249 18.84 -27.02 3.41
CA CYS A 249 18.99 -25.68 2.86
C CYS A 249 17.63 -25.09 2.48
N LYS A 250 17.43 -23.81 2.79
CA LYS A 250 16.24 -23.07 2.34
C LYS A 250 16.14 -23.09 0.81
N PRO A 251 14.94 -22.92 0.23
CA PRO A 251 14.78 -22.83 -1.22
C PRO A 251 15.68 -21.76 -1.85
N GLY A 252 16.33 -22.11 -2.96
CA GLY A 252 17.30 -21.24 -3.65
C GLY A 252 18.65 -21.06 -2.94
N HIS A 253 18.88 -21.77 -1.82
CA HIS A 253 20.19 -21.84 -1.17
C HIS A 253 20.91 -23.13 -1.54
N VAL A 254 22.24 -23.08 -1.51
CA VAL A 254 23.12 -24.22 -1.76
C VAL A 254 24.07 -24.41 -0.59
N LEU A 255 24.33 -25.67 -0.25
CA LEU A 255 25.30 -26.03 0.78
C LEU A 255 26.71 -25.73 0.27
N TYR A 256 27.45 -24.92 1.02
CA TYR A 256 28.83 -24.55 0.72
C TYR A 256 29.81 -25.37 1.55
N LYS A 257 31.09 -25.38 1.17
CA LYS A 257 32.16 -26.23 1.76
C LYS A 257 32.34 -26.06 3.28
N ASN A 258 31.91 -24.92 3.83
CA ASN A 258 31.99 -24.61 5.25
C ASN A 258 30.77 -25.12 6.05
N GLY A 259 29.83 -25.85 5.43
CA GLY A 259 28.65 -26.40 6.07
C GLY A 259 27.47 -25.41 6.21
N PHE A 260 27.60 -24.18 5.71
CA PHE A 260 26.50 -23.20 5.69
C PHE A 260 25.78 -23.23 4.34
N CYS A 261 24.50 -22.86 4.31
CA CYS A 261 23.79 -22.67 3.05
C CYS A 261 23.77 -21.18 2.68
N TYR A 262 24.10 -20.86 1.44
CA TYR A 262 24.05 -19.50 0.93
C TYR A 262 23.12 -19.42 -0.28
N ARG A 263 22.42 -18.29 -0.42
CA ARG A 263 21.55 -18.07 -1.56
C ARG A 263 22.38 -17.89 -2.84
N LEU A 264 21.96 -18.53 -3.92
CA LEU A 264 22.60 -18.35 -5.23
C LEU A 264 22.46 -16.91 -5.72
N TYR A 265 23.45 -16.47 -6.50
CA TYR A 265 23.58 -15.14 -7.11
C TYR A 265 23.62 -13.99 -6.09
N THR A 266 24.01 -14.29 -4.87
CA THR A 266 24.34 -13.30 -3.84
C THR A 266 25.84 -13.32 -3.59
N LYS A 267 26.34 -12.36 -2.78
CA LYS A 267 27.74 -12.39 -2.31
C LYS A 267 28.06 -13.69 -1.57
N GLY A 268 27.18 -14.15 -0.67
CA GLY A 268 27.40 -15.33 0.15
C GLY A 268 28.78 -15.33 0.83
N PRO A 269 29.59 -16.40 0.70
CA PRO A 269 30.93 -16.50 1.26
C PRO A 269 32.03 -15.88 0.37
N CYS A 270 31.67 -15.30 -0.78
CA CYS A 270 32.62 -14.76 -1.75
C CYS A 270 33.17 -13.38 -1.32
N GLU A 271 34.30 -12.99 -1.91
CA GLU A 271 34.89 -11.66 -1.72
C GLU A 271 34.00 -10.54 -2.31
N ASN A 272 34.30 -9.29 -1.94
CA ASN A 272 33.56 -8.14 -2.48
C ASN A 272 33.71 -8.07 -4.01
N GLY A 273 32.59 -7.93 -4.72
CA GLY A 273 32.58 -7.92 -6.18
C GLY A 273 32.48 -9.30 -6.82
N TYR A 274 32.40 -10.36 -6.04
CA TYR A 274 32.11 -11.72 -6.50
C TYR A 274 30.72 -12.18 -6.03
N MET A 275 30.12 -13.09 -6.79
CA MET A 275 28.85 -13.73 -6.45
C MET A 275 28.96 -15.26 -6.57
N LEU A 276 28.16 -15.94 -5.74
CA LEU A 276 28.08 -17.39 -5.70
C LEU A 276 27.12 -17.90 -6.78
N ILE A 277 27.56 -18.76 -7.71
CA ILE A 277 26.71 -19.29 -8.79
C ILE A 277 26.30 -20.75 -8.62
N ASN A 278 27.01 -21.50 -7.79
CA ASN A 278 26.73 -22.89 -7.45
C ASN A 278 27.22 -23.16 -6.02
N SER A 279 27.32 -24.42 -5.59
CA SER A 279 27.77 -24.78 -4.24
C SER A 279 29.24 -24.45 -3.92
N THR A 280 30.09 -24.09 -4.88
CA THR A 280 31.54 -23.97 -4.66
C THR A 280 32.26 -22.84 -5.40
N THR A 281 31.61 -22.21 -6.37
CA THR A 281 32.25 -21.36 -7.38
C THR A 281 31.75 -19.93 -7.21
N CYS A 282 32.70 -19.05 -6.91
CA CYS A 282 32.54 -17.61 -6.91
C CYS A 282 33.01 -17.06 -8.26
N ILE A 283 32.18 -16.26 -8.92
CA ILE A 283 32.57 -15.54 -10.14
C ILE A 283 32.49 -14.03 -9.90
N PRO A 284 33.30 -13.22 -10.58
CA PRO A 284 33.15 -11.77 -10.51
C PRO A 284 31.74 -11.41 -10.98
N VAL A 285 31.09 -10.46 -10.30
CA VAL A 285 29.74 -10.01 -10.65
C VAL A 285 29.79 -9.48 -12.09
N PRO A 286 29.13 -10.15 -13.06
CA PRO A 286 29.28 -9.81 -14.48
C PRO A 286 28.54 -8.52 -14.84
N CYS A 287 27.57 -8.12 -14.01
CA CYS A 287 26.70 -7.00 -14.29
C CYS A 287 27.21 -5.71 -13.62
N THR A 288 27.13 -4.61 -14.36
CA THR A 288 27.34 -3.27 -13.82
C THR A 288 26.14 -2.81 -12.97
N ARG A 289 26.33 -1.76 -12.16
CA ARG A 289 25.26 -1.19 -11.32
C ARG A 289 24.01 -0.87 -12.16
N GLY A 290 22.84 -1.22 -11.64
CA GLY A 290 21.55 -1.00 -12.31
C GLY A 290 21.15 -2.10 -13.31
N ARG A 291 21.93 -3.18 -13.42
CA ARG A 291 21.61 -4.37 -14.21
C ARG A 291 21.57 -5.62 -13.32
N LEU A 292 20.71 -6.56 -13.68
CA LEU A 292 20.54 -7.84 -13.01
C LEU A 292 20.89 -9.00 -13.94
N TYR A 293 21.50 -10.03 -13.37
CA TYR A 293 21.97 -11.24 -14.04
C TYR A 293 20.83 -12.23 -14.19
N PHE A 294 20.63 -12.75 -15.41
CA PHE A 294 19.68 -13.83 -15.68
C PHE A 294 20.45 -15.14 -15.91
N PRO A 295 20.38 -16.11 -14.99
CA PRO A 295 21.20 -17.32 -15.06
C PRO A 295 20.92 -18.20 -16.28
N GLN A 296 19.68 -18.22 -16.77
CA GLN A 296 19.26 -19.03 -17.92
C GLN A 296 19.97 -18.58 -19.20
N GLU A 297 20.09 -17.27 -19.41
CA GLU A 297 20.67 -16.68 -20.61
C GLU A 297 22.14 -16.27 -20.43
N LYS A 298 22.62 -16.24 -19.18
CA LYS A 298 23.95 -15.77 -18.77
C LYS A 298 24.21 -14.30 -19.19
N THR A 299 23.16 -13.49 -19.29
CA THR A 299 23.21 -12.09 -19.72
C THR A 299 22.69 -11.15 -18.64
N CYS A 300 23.03 -9.86 -18.76
CA CYS A 300 22.66 -8.82 -17.79
C CYS A 300 21.68 -7.82 -18.40
N TYR A 301 20.52 -7.64 -17.74
CA TYR A 301 19.46 -6.75 -18.21
C TYR A 301 19.24 -5.57 -17.26
N LYS A 302 18.87 -4.43 -17.82
CA LYS A 302 18.61 -3.21 -17.03
C LYS A 302 17.29 -3.35 -16.27
N ILE A 303 17.29 -2.95 -15.00
CA ILE A 303 16.09 -2.95 -14.16
C ILE A 303 15.02 -2.03 -14.79
N GLY A 304 13.77 -2.49 -14.77
CA GLY A 304 12.63 -1.77 -15.35
C GLY A 304 12.49 -1.87 -16.87
N THR A 305 13.40 -2.59 -17.55
CA THR A 305 13.24 -2.94 -18.97
C THR A 305 12.57 -4.30 -19.12
N ARG A 306 11.99 -4.60 -20.30
CA ARG A 306 11.44 -5.94 -20.57
C ARG A 306 12.49 -7.03 -20.42
N GLY A 307 13.71 -6.79 -20.91
CA GLY A 307 14.77 -7.80 -20.91
C GLY A 307 14.29 -9.13 -21.51
N PRO A 308 14.53 -10.27 -20.83
CA PRO A 308 14.12 -11.60 -21.26
C PRO A 308 12.68 -11.95 -20.83
N CYS A 309 11.98 -11.00 -20.21
CA CYS A 309 10.67 -11.26 -19.63
C CYS A 309 9.55 -11.30 -20.68
N PRO A 310 8.48 -12.09 -20.42
CA PRO A 310 7.28 -12.11 -21.23
C PRO A 310 6.66 -10.71 -21.42
N ARG A 311 5.78 -10.58 -22.42
CA ARG A 311 5.05 -9.31 -22.67
C ARG A 311 4.30 -8.88 -21.41
N GLY A 312 4.41 -7.60 -21.05
CA GLY A 312 3.80 -7.03 -19.84
C GLY A 312 4.59 -7.22 -18.54
N GLN A 313 5.69 -7.98 -18.57
CA GLN A 313 6.60 -8.13 -17.44
C GLN A 313 7.91 -7.38 -17.68
N ILE A 314 8.52 -6.94 -16.60
CA ILE A 314 9.80 -6.25 -16.62
C ILE A 314 10.78 -6.88 -15.64
N VAL A 315 12.05 -6.58 -15.84
CA VAL A 315 13.14 -7.02 -14.96
C VAL A 315 13.06 -6.28 -13.63
N LEU A 316 12.90 -7.04 -12.55
CA LEU A 316 12.84 -6.57 -11.17
C LEU A 316 13.87 -7.29 -10.30
N TYR A 317 14.12 -6.74 -9.12
CA TYR A 317 14.90 -7.41 -8.09
C TYR A 317 14.15 -8.64 -7.57
N ASP A 318 14.91 -9.67 -7.21
CA ASP A 318 14.35 -10.83 -6.51
C ASP A 318 13.91 -10.46 -5.10
N TYR A 319 12.62 -10.16 -4.94
CA TYR A 319 12.00 -9.77 -3.67
C TYR A 319 11.97 -10.90 -2.62
N ASN A 320 12.28 -12.14 -3.00
CA ASN A 320 12.42 -13.23 -2.04
C ASN A 320 13.74 -13.14 -1.25
N VAL A 321 14.68 -12.31 -1.71
CA VAL A 321 15.95 -12.07 -1.03
C VAL A 321 15.74 -10.99 0.00
N ARG A 322 16.18 -11.22 1.24
CA ARG A 322 16.21 -10.18 2.27
C ARG A 322 17.61 -9.56 2.32
N PRO A 323 17.82 -8.32 1.85
CA PRO A 323 19.17 -7.74 1.75
C PRO A 323 19.93 -7.68 3.08
N SER A 324 19.21 -7.58 4.20
CA SER A 324 19.79 -7.57 5.54
C SER A 324 20.31 -8.92 6.03
N ILE A 325 19.87 -10.03 5.44
CA ILE A 325 20.19 -11.40 5.89
C ILE A 325 21.00 -12.13 4.82
N ASP A 326 20.51 -12.11 3.59
CA ASP A 326 21.08 -12.87 2.46
C ASP A 326 22.07 -12.03 1.63
N GLY A 327 22.13 -10.73 1.91
CA GLY A 327 22.88 -9.76 1.11
C GLY A 327 22.17 -9.34 -0.17
N ILE A 328 22.86 -8.53 -0.97
CA ILE A 328 22.33 -8.04 -2.24
C ILE A 328 22.29 -9.20 -3.24
N SER A 329 21.13 -9.45 -3.82
CA SER A 329 20.99 -10.39 -4.94
C SER A 329 21.28 -9.69 -6.25
N TYR A 330 22.12 -10.34 -7.06
CA TYR A 330 22.40 -9.96 -8.43
C TYR A 330 21.46 -10.66 -9.41
N ASN A 331 20.58 -11.55 -8.95
CA ASN A 331 19.62 -12.26 -9.79
C ASN A 331 18.46 -11.35 -10.23
N GLY A 332 18.14 -11.39 -11.52
CA GLY A 332 16.97 -10.75 -12.09
C GLY A 332 15.76 -11.68 -12.11
N VAL A 333 14.60 -11.16 -11.73
CA VAL A 333 13.32 -11.87 -11.86
C VAL A 333 12.36 -11.07 -12.71
N CYS A 334 11.48 -11.77 -13.42
CA CYS A 334 10.42 -11.14 -14.20
C CYS A 334 9.19 -10.93 -13.32
N GLY A 335 8.64 -9.72 -13.35
CA GLY A 335 7.42 -9.42 -12.62
C GLY A 335 6.73 -8.17 -13.14
N CYS A 336 5.54 -7.92 -12.60
CA CYS A 336 4.74 -6.74 -12.89
C CYS A 336 4.96 -5.68 -11.81
N ILE A 337 4.95 -4.40 -12.17
CA ILE A 337 4.94 -3.30 -11.20
C ILE A 337 3.50 -3.16 -10.65
N ASN A 338 3.34 -3.01 -9.33
CA ASN A 338 2.04 -2.83 -8.64
C ASN A 338 1.23 -1.56 -9.03
N VAL A 339 1.71 -0.79 -10.02
CA VAL A 339 1.00 0.34 -10.68
C VAL A 339 0.27 -0.15 -11.95
N GLN A 340 0.36 -1.44 -12.26
CA GLN A 340 -0.24 -2.12 -13.41
C GLN A 340 -0.96 -3.39 -12.96
N LYS A 341 -2.06 -3.22 -12.23
CA LYS A 341 -3.12 -4.24 -12.17
C LYS A 341 -4.16 -4.08 -13.31
N ASP A 342 -4.06 -3.00 -14.08
CA ASP A 342 -4.93 -2.68 -15.23
C ASP A 342 -4.30 -3.06 -16.59
N LEU A 343 -3.31 -3.96 -16.60
CA LEU A 343 -2.86 -4.62 -17.82
C LEU A 343 -3.47 -6.01 -17.85
N GLU A 344 -4.66 -6.09 -18.44
CA GLU A 344 -5.19 -7.34 -18.97
C GLU A 344 -4.32 -7.73 -20.17
N LYS A 345 -3.33 -8.60 -20.03
CA LYS A 345 -3.19 -9.62 -19.01
C LYS A 345 -1.70 -10.03 -19.01
N CYS A 346 -1.24 -10.52 -17.87
CA CYS A 346 -0.59 -11.83 -17.92
C CYS A 346 -1.62 -12.82 -18.51
N PHE A 347 -1.78 -12.89 -19.86
CA PHE A 347 -2.79 -13.57 -20.73
C PHE A 347 -3.56 -12.67 -21.75
N GLU A 348 -4.62 -13.12 -22.41
CA GLU A 348 -4.98 -12.76 -23.81
C GLU A 348 -6.08 -11.72 -24.14
N GLU A 349 -5.97 -11.23 -25.38
CA GLU A 349 -6.75 -10.29 -26.20
C GLU A 349 -8.29 -10.32 -26.11
N THR A 350 -8.90 -9.13 -26.00
CA THR A 350 -10.05 -8.67 -26.83
C THR A 350 -10.15 -7.13 -26.79
N ASN A 351 -10.21 -6.51 -27.98
CA ASN A 351 -10.41 -5.09 -28.32
C ASN A 351 -10.89 -4.11 -27.22
N ASP A 352 -10.07 -3.13 -26.87
CA ASP A 352 -10.48 -2.01 -26.01
C ASP A 352 -10.20 -0.63 -26.61
N SER A 353 -11.24 0.21 -26.55
CA SER A 353 -11.35 1.60 -27.00
C SER A 353 -10.59 2.56 -26.08
N CYS A 354 -10.02 3.65 -26.61
CA CYS A 354 -9.23 4.66 -25.89
C CYS A 354 -9.96 5.32 -24.68
N GLU A 355 -11.29 5.16 -24.61
CA GLU A 355 -12.14 5.67 -23.53
C GLU A 355 -12.13 4.81 -22.26
N SER A 356 -11.60 3.58 -22.31
CA SER A 356 -11.49 2.70 -21.14
C SER A 356 -10.30 3.06 -20.24
N THR A 357 -9.36 3.88 -20.71
CA THR A 357 -8.20 4.32 -19.90
C THR A 357 -8.44 5.72 -19.30
N PRO A 358 -8.60 5.84 -17.96
CA PRO A 358 -8.92 7.11 -17.32
C PRO A 358 -7.77 8.12 -17.47
N GLY A 359 -8.10 9.31 -17.99
CA GLY A 359 -7.12 10.39 -18.18
C GLY A 359 -6.45 10.42 -19.56
N MET A 360 -6.85 9.53 -20.47
CA MET A 360 -6.50 9.58 -21.89
C MET A 360 -7.70 10.08 -22.68
N VAL A 361 -7.43 10.87 -23.72
CA VAL A 361 -8.45 11.35 -24.66
C VAL A 361 -7.98 11.06 -26.07
N GLU A 362 -8.88 10.52 -26.89
CA GLU A 362 -8.61 10.27 -28.30
C GLU A 362 -8.82 11.57 -29.09
N ILE A 363 -7.77 12.05 -29.73
CA ILE A 363 -7.83 13.19 -30.67
C ILE A 363 -7.20 12.70 -31.97
N ASN A 364 -7.95 12.74 -33.08
CA ASN A 364 -7.50 12.26 -34.40
C ASN A 364 -6.94 10.81 -34.37
N LYS A 365 -7.68 9.86 -33.77
CA LYS A 365 -7.31 8.43 -33.68
C LYS A 365 -6.01 8.13 -32.94
N THR A 366 -5.51 9.10 -32.18
CA THR A 366 -4.30 8.97 -31.37
C THR A 366 -4.62 9.34 -29.93
N CYS A 367 -4.25 8.47 -28.98
CA CYS A 367 -4.54 8.67 -27.56
C CYS A 367 -3.52 9.61 -26.92
N TYR A 368 -3.98 10.75 -26.40
CA TYR A 368 -3.14 11.71 -25.69
C TYR A 368 -3.52 11.79 -24.22
N LYS A 369 -2.51 11.92 -23.35
CA LYS A 369 -2.72 12.06 -21.90
C LYS A 369 -3.13 13.49 -21.55
N LEU A 370 -4.21 13.63 -20.78
CA LEU A 370 -4.63 14.91 -20.23
C LEU A 370 -3.55 15.49 -19.29
N TYR A 371 -3.45 16.81 -19.26
CA TYR A 371 -2.47 17.63 -18.53
C TYR A 371 -1.02 17.44 -18.99
N THR A 372 -0.83 16.92 -20.20
CA THR A 372 0.45 16.93 -20.90
C THR A 372 0.41 17.90 -22.07
N GLN A 373 1.56 18.24 -22.66
CA GLN A 373 1.56 19.11 -23.84
C GLN A 373 0.74 18.49 -24.98
N GLY A 374 0.86 17.18 -25.20
CA GLY A 374 0.09 16.48 -26.23
C GLY A 374 0.17 17.19 -27.59
N PRO A 375 -0.96 17.38 -28.29
CA PRO A 375 -1.02 18.13 -29.55
C PRO A 375 -1.01 19.67 -29.36
N CYS A 376 -0.90 20.19 -28.13
CA CYS A 376 -0.97 21.62 -27.83
C CYS A 376 0.38 22.33 -28.00
N THR A 377 0.33 23.66 -28.16
CA THR A 377 1.52 24.50 -28.37
C THR A 377 2.38 24.66 -27.12
N ALA A 378 3.61 25.15 -27.26
CA ALA A 378 4.52 25.32 -26.14
C ALA A 378 3.97 26.32 -25.10
N GLY A 379 3.91 25.92 -23.83
CA GLY A 379 3.28 26.69 -22.75
C GLY A 379 1.82 26.31 -22.49
N GLU A 380 1.23 25.43 -23.30
CA GLU A 380 -0.11 24.87 -23.11
C GLU A 380 -0.07 23.40 -22.65
N TRP A 381 -1.20 22.93 -22.15
CA TRP A 381 -1.48 21.53 -21.84
C TRP A 381 -2.91 21.15 -22.22
N LEU A 382 -3.13 19.87 -22.53
CA LEU A 382 -4.42 19.34 -22.97
C LEU A 382 -5.32 19.05 -21.76
N VAL A 383 -6.46 19.72 -21.61
CA VAL A 383 -7.38 19.55 -20.48
C VAL A 383 -8.74 19.03 -20.93
N ALA A 384 -9.45 18.27 -20.08
CA ALA A 384 -10.77 17.75 -20.42
C ALA A 384 -11.81 18.88 -20.49
N GLN A 385 -12.62 18.89 -21.54
CA GLN A 385 -13.70 19.86 -21.71
C GLN A 385 -14.98 19.33 -21.06
N ARG A 386 -15.48 20.01 -20.02
CA ARG A 386 -16.74 19.64 -19.35
C ARG A 386 -17.92 20.15 -20.18
N MET A 387 -18.72 19.22 -20.72
CA MET A 387 -19.99 19.56 -21.38
C MET A 387 -21.03 20.03 -20.35
N PRO A 388 -21.72 21.16 -20.59
CA PRO A 388 -22.86 21.56 -19.77
C PRO A 388 -24.05 20.63 -20.00
N LYS A 389 -24.84 20.38 -18.94
CA LYS A 389 -25.84 19.29 -18.83
C LYS A 389 -27.13 19.49 -19.66
N GLN A 390 -27.14 20.33 -20.70
CA GLN A 390 -28.36 20.81 -21.35
C GLN A 390 -28.33 20.75 -22.89
N SER A 391 -28.04 19.58 -23.45
CA SER A 391 -28.42 19.24 -24.85
C SER A 391 -28.28 17.75 -25.11
N LEU A 392 -29.15 16.93 -24.50
CA LEU A 392 -29.26 15.48 -24.77
C LEU A 392 -29.90 15.14 -26.13
N TRP A 393 -30.19 16.12 -26.97
CA TRP A 393 -30.92 15.91 -28.23
C TRP A 393 -30.43 16.90 -29.30
N LYS A 394 -29.28 16.61 -29.90
CA LYS A 394 -28.97 16.92 -31.31
C LYS A 394 -27.79 16.05 -31.74
N ASN A 395 -28.05 15.24 -32.77
CA ASN A 395 -27.01 14.53 -33.50
C ASN A 395 -26.14 15.52 -34.26
N GLU A 396 -24.92 15.06 -34.53
CA GLU A 396 -23.90 15.61 -35.44
C GLU A 396 -22.74 16.42 -34.82
N GLU A 397 -21.57 15.91 -35.23
CA GLU A 397 -20.21 16.42 -35.22
C GLU A 397 -19.37 16.35 -33.93
N LEU A 398 -18.21 15.73 -34.17
CA LEU A 398 -17.12 15.31 -33.32
C LEU A 398 -16.52 16.46 -32.49
N GLU A 399 -17.24 16.97 -31.48
CA GLU A 399 -16.64 17.90 -30.54
C GLU A 399 -15.61 17.18 -29.67
N SER A 400 -14.36 17.62 -29.77
CA SER A 400 -13.22 17.07 -29.05
C SER A 400 -13.45 17.15 -27.53
N LYS A 401 -13.46 16.00 -26.84
CA LYS A 401 -13.62 15.86 -25.38
C LYS A 401 -12.52 16.55 -24.54
N ALA A 402 -11.58 17.24 -25.19
CA ALA A 402 -10.49 17.96 -24.56
C ALA A 402 -10.10 19.22 -25.35
N ARG A 403 -9.59 20.23 -24.64
CA ARG A 403 -9.12 21.52 -25.18
C ARG A 403 -7.73 21.87 -24.65
N CYS A 404 -6.97 22.68 -25.38
CA CYS A 404 -5.67 23.19 -24.91
C CYS A 404 -5.86 24.44 -24.03
N GLU A 405 -5.23 24.45 -22.84
CA GLU A 405 -5.20 25.60 -21.93
C GLU A 405 -3.76 25.98 -21.56
N CYS A 406 -3.55 27.24 -21.14
CA CYS A 406 -2.25 27.64 -20.61
C CYS A 406 -1.90 26.86 -19.34
N ARG A 407 -0.62 26.50 -19.19
CA ARG A 407 -0.13 25.92 -17.94
C ARG A 407 -0.30 26.92 -16.78
N PRO A 408 -0.51 26.45 -15.54
CA PRO A 408 -0.62 27.32 -14.38
C PRO A 408 0.57 28.30 -14.29
N GLY A 409 0.28 29.60 -14.18
CA GLY A 409 1.27 30.67 -14.16
C GLY A 409 1.59 31.29 -15.53
N TYR A 410 1.17 30.66 -16.64
CA TYR A 410 1.25 31.24 -17.97
C TYR A 410 -0.07 31.95 -18.31
N LYS A 411 0.00 33.11 -18.96
CA LYS A 411 -1.19 33.88 -19.35
C LYS A 411 -1.31 33.94 -20.87
N ARG A 412 -2.54 33.78 -21.39
CA ARG A 412 -2.80 34.03 -22.81
C ARG A 412 -2.62 35.50 -23.11
N ILE A 413 -1.96 35.76 -24.23
CA ILE A 413 -1.93 37.10 -24.82
C ILE A 413 -3.33 37.33 -25.43
N THR A 414 -4.19 38.08 -24.74
CA THR A 414 -5.48 38.53 -25.28
C THR A 414 -5.34 39.94 -25.84
N ASP A 415 -5.87 40.17 -27.05
CA ASP A 415 -5.88 41.45 -27.75
C ASP A 415 -6.71 42.51 -27.00
N THR A 416 -6.16 43.12 -25.94
CA THR A 416 -6.69 44.39 -25.41
C THR A 416 -5.64 45.17 -24.61
N PHE A 417 -4.43 45.30 -25.14
CA PHE A 417 -3.61 46.47 -24.84
C PHE A 417 -3.11 47.01 -26.15
N LYS A 418 -3.49 48.27 -26.43
CA LYS A 418 -3.12 49.02 -27.62
C LYS A 418 -1.68 48.71 -28.01
N ILE A 419 -1.52 48.22 -29.23
CA ILE A 419 -0.29 48.32 -29.98
C ILE A 419 0.05 49.81 -30.00
N SER A 420 0.96 50.24 -29.13
CA SER A 420 1.82 51.37 -29.45
C SER A 420 2.99 50.76 -30.20
N GLU A 421 2.95 50.95 -31.52
CA GLU A 421 4.01 50.64 -32.45
C GLU A 421 5.36 51.12 -31.92
N LEU A 422 6.24 50.18 -31.59
CA LEU A 422 7.59 50.10 -32.14
C LEU A 422 8.28 48.83 -31.59
N GLU A 423 9.12 48.24 -32.44
CA GLU A 423 9.96 47.05 -32.20
C GLU A 423 9.26 45.70 -32.41
N SER A 424 8.74 45.57 -33.64
CA SER A 424 8.81 44.33 -34.41
C SER A 424 10.24 43.80 -34.45
N ASN A 425 10.51 42.68 -33.76
CA ASN A 425 11.37 41.58 -34.20
C ASN A 425 11.54 40.56 -33.06
N SER A 426 10.48 39.81 -32.76
CA SER A 426 10.59 38.49 -32.12
C SER A 426 9.29 37.72 -32.36
N LEU A 427 9.44 36.52 -32.92
CA LEU A 427 8.43 35.53 -33.26
C LEU A 427 7.51 35.18 -32.07
N LEU A 428 6.50 36.02 -31.81
CA LEU A 428 5.43 35.73 -30.87
C LEU A 428 4.19 35.37 -31.68
N SER A 429 3.89 34.07 -31.76
CA SER A 429 2.65 33.59 -32.35
C SER A 429 1.46 34.21 -31.61
N LEU A 430 0.63 34.94 -32.35
CA LEU A 430 -0.65 35.48 -31.89
C LEU A 430 -1.46 34.34 -31.26
N GLY A 431 -1.83 34.47 -29.99
CA GLY A 431 -2.60 33.47 -29.22
C GLY A 431 -1.81 32.52 -28.31
N GLY A 432 -0.47 32.62 -28.25
CA GLY A 432 0.36 31.79 -27.37
C GLY A 432 0.29 32.14 -25.86
N CYS A 433 0.64 31.18 -25.01
CA CYS A 433 0.73 31.37 -23.55
C CYS A 433 2.12 31.86 -23.14
N GLN A 434 2.22 33.02 -22.49
CA GLN A 434 3.51 33.58 -22.06
C GLN A 434 3.91 33.14 -20.64
N PRO A 435 5.20 32.83 -20.41
CA PRO A 435 5.71 32.53 -19.08
C PRO A 435 5.75 33.78 -18.18
N PRO A 436 5.67 33.60 -16.85
CA PRO A 436 5.66 34.71 -15.89
C PRO A 436 6.93 35.56 -15.92
N THR A 437 8.07 34.98 -16.33
CA THR A 437 9.35 35.68 -16.50
C THR A 437 9.29 36.77 -17.57
N VAL A 438 8.49 36.58 -18.63
CA VAL A 438 8.33 37.57 -19.71
C VAL A 438 7.43 38.72 -19.26
N SER A 439 6.36 38.45 -18.50
CA SER A 439 5.57 39.52 -17.86
C SER A 439 6.39 40.33 -16.85
N LEU A 440 7.26 39.67 -16.08
CA LEU A 440 8.14 40.35 -15.12
C LEU A 440 9.14 41.26 -15.84
N ALA A 441 9.78 40.78 -16.91
CA ALA A 441 10.69 41.58 -17.72
C ALA A 441 9.99 42.80 -18.35
N LYS A 442 8.73 42.64 -18.80
CA LYS A 442 7.93 43.75 -19.36
C LYS A 442 7.59 44.80 -18.30
N PHE A 443 7.19 44.38 -17.10
CA PHE A 443 6.90 45.28 -15.97
C PHE A 443 8.15 46.07 -15.52
N LEU A 444 9.30 45.41 -15.47
CA LEU A 444 10.56 46.07 -15.12
C LEU A 444 10.98 47.10 -16.17
N ASN A 445 10.80 46.79 -17.46
CA ASN A 445 11.08 47.73 -18.55
C ASN A 445 10.10 48.93 -18.58
N GLU A 446 8.82 48.74 -18.21
CA GLU A 446 7.87 49.86 -18.06
C GLU A 446 8.23 50.77 -16.88
N LYS A 447 8.65 50.19 -15.74
CA LYS A 447 9.14 51.00 -14.62
C LYS A 447 10.42 51.77 -14.95
N ALA A 448 11.34 51.18 -15.71
CA ALA A 448 12.53 51.87 -16.18
C ALA A 448 12.20 53.08 -17.08
N LYS A 449 11.13 53.00 -17.88
CA LYS A 449 10.63 54.15 -18.67
C LYS A 449 9.97 55.24 -17.80
N SER A 450 9.35 54.88 -16.67
CA SER A 450 8.73 55.83 -15.73
C SER A 450 9.71 56.59 -14.81
N ILE A 451 10.98 56.19 -14.78
CA ILE A 451 12.03 56.80 -13.95
C ILE A 451 12.82 57.88 -14.71
N ASN A 452 12.63 58.01 -16.02
CA ASN A 452 13.15 59.12 -16.81
C ASN A 452 12.03 60.14 -17.10
N PHE A 453 11.69 60.95 -16.09
CA PHE A 453 11.15 62.31 -16.22
C PHE A 453 11.53 63.13 -14.99
#